data_AF-A0A183GTW9-F1
#
_entry.id   AF-A0A183GTW9-F1
#
_cell.length_a   1.000
_cell.length_b   1.000
_cell.length_c   1.000
_cell.angle_alpha   90.00
_cell.angle_beta   90.00
_cell.angle_gamma   90.00
#
_symmetry.space_group_name_H-M   'P 1'
#
loop_
_entity.id
_entity.type
_entity.pdbx_description
1 polymer ?
#
loop_
_entity_poly.entity_id
_entity_poly.type
_entity_poly.pdbx_seq_one_letter_code
_entity_poly.pdbx_strand_id
1 'polypeptide(L)' 'MSQTQLFYSRAWTATIPRSFQVRYNAYTQRIEVLDRVSVLQRMVREIKGEIITLEDALGKVSAAAQ' A
#
# COMPACT_ATOMS: atom_id res chain seq x y z
N MET A 1 -1.12 -19.72 -12.06
CA MET A 1 -1.69 -19.22 -10.79
C MET A 1 -2.80 -18.23 -11.15
N SER A 2 -4.07 -18.58 -10.94
CA SER A 2 -5.19 -17.74 -11.38
C SER A 2 -5.37 -16.53 -10.45
N GLN A 3 -5.67 -15.37 -11.06
CA GLN A 3 -5.84 -14.06 -10.43
C GLN A 3 -6.80 -14.08 -9.21
N THR A 4 -7.72 -15.04 -9.16
CA THR A 4 -8.78 -15.16 -8.14
C THR A 4 -8.27 -15.60 -6.76
N GLN A 5 -7.16 -16.35 -6.68
CA GLN A 5 -6.62 -16.79 -5.37
C GLN A 5 -5.98 -15.66 -4.55
N LEU A 6 -5.50 -14.59 -5.19
CA LEU A 6 -4.77 -13.52 -4.49
C LEU A 6 -5.70 -12.62 -3.67
N PHE A 7 -6.90 -12.30 -4.16
CA PHE A 7 -7.87 -11.46 -3.44
C PHE A 7 -8.44 -12.15 -2.21
N TYR A 8 -8.58 -13.48 -2.24
CA TYR A 8 -9.09 -14.27 -1.13
C TYR A 8 -8.23 -14.12 0.13
N SER A 9 -6.90 -14.02 -0.04
CA SER A 9 -5.97 -13.92 1.08
C SER A 9 -6.17 -12.65 1.92
N ARG A 10 -6.39 -11.48 1.30
CA ARG A 10 -6.52 -10.20 2.03
C ARG A 10 -7.87 -10.06 2.73
N ALA A 11 -8.95 -10.44 2.05
CA ALA A 11 -10.29 -10.38 2.64
C ALA A 11 -10.44 -11.37 3.81
N TRP A 12 -9.93 -12.59 3.66
CA TRP A 12 -9.94 -13.59 4.73
C TRP A 12 -8.98 -13.24 5.88
N THR A 13 -7.80 -12.70 5.60
CA THR A 13 -6.89 -12.28 6.67
C THR A 13 -7.40 -11.09 7.49
N ALA A 14 -8.34 -10.29 6.95
CA ALA A 14 -9.01 -9.22 7.69
C ALA A 14 -10.04 -9.73 8.71
N THR A 15 -10.55 -10.96 8.58
CA THR A 15 -11.51 -11.54 9.53
C THR A 15 -10.86 -12.13 10.78
N ILE A 16 -9.52 -12.27 10.78
CA ILE A 16 -8.76 -12.77 11.93
C ILE A 16 -8.63 -11.63 12.96
N PRO A 17 -9.14 -11.79 14.19
CA PRO A 17 -9.02 -10.77 15.22
C PRO A 17 -7.57 -10.65 15.68
N ARG A 18 -6.98 -9.47 15.47
CA ARG A 18 -5.62 -9.14 15.93
C ARG A 18 -5.56 -7.67 16.32
N SER A 19 -4.83 -7.38 17.39
CA SER A 19 -4.64 -6.03 17.94
C SER A 19 -3.69 -5.15 17.12
N PHE A 20 -3.08 -5.70 16.07
CA PHE A 20 -2.12 -5.02 15.22
C PHE A 20 -2.24 -5.49 13.77
N GLN A 21 -1.87 -4.63 12.83
CA GLN A 21 -1.66 -5.02 11.42
C GLN A 21 -0.17 -5.09 11.10
N VAL A 22 0.18 -5.79 10.03
CA VAL A 22 1.57 -5.89 9.56
C VAL A 22 1.65 -5.57 8.08
N ARG A 23 2.77 -5.01 7.65
CA ARG A 23 3.08 -4.72 6.26
C ARG A 23 4.49 -5.20 5.95
N TYR A 24 4.65 -5.78 4.76
CA TYR A 24 5.98 -6.07 4.24
C TYR A 24 6.60 -4.80 3.63
N ASN A 25 7.80 -4.43 4.09
CA ASN A 25 8.62 -3.40 3.49
C ASN A 25 9.67 -4.06 2.59
N ALA A 26 9.50 -3.93 1.27
CA ALA A 26 10.38 -4.55 0.29
C ALA A 26 11.79 -3.92 0.26
N TYR A 27 11.91 -2.61 0.57
CA TYR A 27 13.18 -1.90 0.58
C TYR A 27 14.13 -2.41 1.65
N THR A 28 13.59 -2.78 2.81
CA THR A 28 14.36 -3.29 3.95
C THR A 28 14.24 -4.80 4.11
N GLN A 29 13.43 -5.45 3.28
CA GLN A 29 13.09 -6.87 3.35
C GLN A 29 12.57 -7.30 4.73
N ARG A 30 11.81 -6.43 5.40
CA ARG A 30 11.33 -6.63 6.78
C ARG A 30 9.83 -6.49 6.90
N ILE A 31 9.27 -7.16 7.90
CA ILE A 31 7.88 -7.00 8.30
C ILE A 31 7.81 -5.86 9.33
N GLU A 32 7.04 -4.84 9.01
CA GLU A 32 6.73 -3.73 9.91
C GLU A 32 5.38 -3.99 10.59
N VAL A 33 5.34 -3.80 11.91
CA VAL A 33 4.10 -3.83 12.69
C VAL A 33 3.50 -2.43 12.71
N LEU A 34 2.20 -2.34 12.44
CA LEU A 34 1.41 -1.13 12.41
C LEU A 34 0.66 -0.99 13.74
N ASP A 35 1.41 -0.73 14.80
CA ASP A 35 0.92 -0.59 16.18
C ASP A 35 0.98 0.86 16.69
N ARG A 36 1.80 1.72 16.07
CA ARG A 36 2.07 3.09 16.53
C ARG A 36 1.50 4.15 15.60
N VAL A 37 0.90 5.18 16.19
CA VAL A 37 0.37 6.36 15.49
C VAL A 37 1.42 7.04 14.60
N SER A 38 2.66 7.16 15.07
CA SER A 38 3.76 7.78 14.31
C SER A 38 4.10 7.00 13.03
N VAL A 39 4.07 5.67 13.08
CA VAL A 39 4.31 4.79 11.93
C VAL A 39 3.19 4.94 10.91
N LEU A 40 1.94 4.98 11.37
CA LEU A 40 0.77 5.21 10.50
C LEU A 40 0.82 6.59 9.85
N GLN A 41 1.14 7.64 10.60
CA GLN A 41 1.26 9.00 10.07
C GLN A 41 2.37 9.11 9.01
N ARG A 42 3.51 8.46 9.23
CA ARG A 42 4.58 8.37 8.22
C ARG A 42 4.07 7.70 6.95
N MET A 43 3.39 6.56 7.08
CA MET A 43 2.86 5.81 5.95
C MET A 43 1.82 6.61 5.14
N VAL A 44 0.93 7.33 5.83
CA VAL A 44 -0.04 8.21 5.15
C VAL A 44 0.68 9.28 4.31
N ARG A 45 1.79 9.85 4.81
CA ARG A 45 2.57 10.83 4.04
C ARG A 45 3.26 10.19 2.84
N GLU A 46 3.84 9.00 3.00
CA GLU A 46 4.48 8.26 1.91
C GLU A 46 3.47 7.97 0.78
N ILE A 47 2.32 7.39 1.11
CA ILE A 47 1.25 7.09 0.13
C ILE A 47 0.76 8.36 -0.57
N LYS A 48 0.60 9.48 0.15
CA LYS A 48 0.22 10.76 -0.46
C LYS A 48 1.26 11.23 -1.49
N GLY A 49 2.55 11.07 -1.20
CA GLY A 49 3.62 11.40 -2.15
C GLY A 49 3.60 10.52 -3.40
N GLU A 50 3.32 9.22 -3.22
CA GLU A 50 3.15 8.29 -4.34
C GLU A 50 1.93 8.66 -5.21
N ILE A 51 0.79 9.05 -4.60
CA ILE A 51 -0.40 9.52 -5.33
C ILE A 51 -0.07 10.76 -6.15
N ILE A 52 0.61 11.75 -5.57
CA ILE A 52 1.02 12.97 -6.30
C ILE A 52 1.91 12.62 -7.50
N THR A 53 2.84 11.68 -7.32
CA THR A 53 3.73 11.22 -8.39
C THR A 53 2.93 10.53 -9.50
N LEU A 54 1.90 9.76 -9.14
CA LEU A 54 0.99 9.12 -10.10
C LEU A 54 0.13 10.14 -10.86
N GLU A 55 -0.38 11.17 -10.18
CA GLU A 55 -1.15 12.25 -10.81
C GLU A 55 -0.30 13.03 -11.82
N ASP A 56 0.95 13.36 -11.47
CA ASP A 56 1.90 14.02 -12.39
C ASP A 56 2.22 13.13 -13.61
N ALA A 57 2.48 11.85 -13.38
CA ALA A 57 2.72 10.89 -14.47
C ALA A 57 1.49 10.76 -15.39
N LEU A 58 0.28 10.73 -14.82
CA LEU A 58 -0.96 10.68 -15.58
C LEU A 58 -1.15 11.93 -16.43
N GLY A 59 -0.87 13.11 -15.88
CA GLY A 59 -0.90 14.38 -16.62
C GLY A 59 0.05 14.40 -17.82
N LYS A 60 1.26 13.83 -17.67
CA LYS A 60 2.23 13.72 -18.76
C LYS A 60 1.78 12.77 -19.86
N VAL A 61 1.23 11.61 -19.50
CA VAL A 61 0.75 10.63 -20.48
C VAL A 61 -0.47 11.14 -21.23
N SER A 62 -1.39 11.83 -20.56
CA SER A 62 -2.58 12.40 -21.21
C SER A 62 -2.24 13.57 -22.13
N ALA A 63 -1.25 14.40 -21.77
CA ALA A 63 -0.74 15.46 -22.64
C ALA A 63 0.07 14.94 -23.84
N ALA A 64 0.78 13.81 -23.68
CA ALA A 64 1.55 13.18 -24.77
C ALA A 64 0.68 12.36 -25.75
N ALA A 65 -0.59 12.08 -25.40
CA ALA A 65 -1.55 11.37 -26.24
C ALA A 65 -2.39 12.30 -27.14
N GLN A 66 -2.10 13.61 -27.16
CA GLN A 66 -2.67 14.63 -28.04
C GLN A 66 -1.65 15.07 -29.08
#